data_AF-A0A5A7MP60-F1
#
_entry.id   AF-A0A5A7MP60-F1
#
_cell.length_a   1.000
_cell.length_b   1.000
_cell.length_c   1.000
_cell.angle_alpha   90.00
_cell.angle_beta   90.00
_cell.angle_gamma   90.00
#
_symmetry.space_group_name_H-M   'P 1'
#
loop_
_entity.id
_entity.type
_entity.pdbx_description
1 polymer ?
#
loop_
_entity_poly.entity_id
_entity_poly.type
_entity_poly.pdbx_seq_one_letter_code
_entity_poly.pdbx_strand_id
1 'polypeptide(L)'
;MKNLPYRGLYTHLEITEETEMADYDFERLSVLIVEDSLFIRSLLINSLRILGVGKVFAVEDGGEAINFLKQVKEDPMKVGTQEVDIVMSNWQMSPVDGMILLRWARRHKESPDRFIPFIMITGFSEPKRVQEARDMGVTEFLAKPFTIQAIGNKLISIIERQRQFVHTRSYFGPDRRRRQADIDFEDRRVLTDKSPGVEIVRG
;
A
#
# COMPACT_ATOMS: atom_id res chain seq x y z
N MET A 1 -40.97 23.94 29.04
CA MET A 1 -39.73 23.17 28.80
C MET A 1 -40.10 21.85 28.14
N LYS A 2 -39.87 21.72 26.83
CA LYS A 2 -40.08 20.47 26.08
C LYS A 2 -38.71 20.01 25.58
N ASN A 3 -38.26 18.86 26.07
CA ASN A 3 -37.08 18.17 25.56
C ASN A 3 -37.39 17.59 24.18
N LEU A 4 -36.63 17.99 23.18
CA LEU A 4 -36.59 17.35 21.86
C LEU A 4 -35.49 16.26 21.90
N PRO A 5 -35.74 15.05 21.37
CA PRO A 5 -34.71 14.03 21.26
C PRO A 5 -33.78 14.38 20.09
N TYR A 6 -32.46 14.43 20.36
CA TYR A 6 -31.44 14.42 19.32
C TYR A 6 -31.49 13.07 18.58
N ARG A 7 -32.08 13.06 17.39
CA ARG A 7 -32.15 11.90 16.50
C ARG A 7 -31.18 12.12 15.34
N GLY A 8 -30.13 11.31 15.29
CA GLY A 8 -29.48 10.80 14.08
C GLY A 8 -28.84 11.79 13.11
N LEU A 9 -27.54 12.02 13.25
CA LEU A 9 -26.66 12.46 12.15
C LEU A 9 -25.43 11.54 11.94
N TYR A 10 -25.30 10.47 12.73
CA TYR A 10 -24.13 9.58 12.66
C TYR A 10 -24.33 8.32 11.80
N THR A 11 -25.53 8.06 11.30
CA THR A 11 -25.87 6.73 10.76
C THR A 11 -25.80 6.60 9.24
N HIS A 12 -25.67 7.67 8.46
CA HIS A 12 -25.72 7.54 6.99
C HIS A 12 -24.35 7.45 6.29
N LEU A 13 -23.27 8.01 6.85
CA LEU A 13 -21.92 7.87 6.25
C LEU A 13 -21.23 6.54 6.62
N GLU A 14 -21.39 6.05 7.85
CA GLU A 14 -20.74 4.80 8.28
C GLU A 14 -21.36 3.57 7.59
N ILE A 15 -22.68 3.58 7.38
CA ILE A 15 -23.38 2.50 6.67
C ILE A 15 -22.90 2.39 5.21
N THR A 16 -22.59 3.51 4.54
CA THR A 16 -22.11 3.48 3.16
C THR A 16 -20.69 2.91 3.03
N GLU A 17 -19.76 3.22 3.95
CA GLU A 17 -18.38 2.69 3.87
C GLU A 17 -18.29 1.20 4.23
N GLU A 18 -19.06 0.72 5.22
CA GLU A 18 -19.12 -0.72 5.54
C GLU A 18 -19.77 -1.54 4.41
N THR A 19 -20.77 -0.96 3.73
CA THR A 19 -21.43 -1.59 2.58
C THR A 19 -20.51 -1.64 1.36
N GLU A 20 -19.71 -0.58 1.10
CA GLU A 20 -18.73 -0.58 0.00
C GLU A 20 -17.63 -1.64 0.19
N MET A 21 -17.18 -1.89 1.42
CA MET A 21 -16.17 -2.93 1.69
C MET A 21 -16.68 -4.35 1.42
N ALA A 22 -17.98 -4.61 1.58
CA ALA A 22 -18.57 -5.94 1.41
C ALA A 22 -18.62 -6.41 -0.05
N ASP A 23 -18.50 -5.49 -1.01
CA ASP A 23 -18.53 -5.80 -2.44
C ASP A 23 -17.15 -6.20 -3.00
N TYR A 24 -16.07 -6.06 -2.22
CA TYR A 24 -14.72 -6.44 -2.65
C TYR A 24 -14.36 -7.86 -2.21
N ASP A 25 -13.95 -8.67 -3.18
CA ASP A 25 -13.36 -9.98 -2.94
C ASP A 25 -11.82 -9.88 -2.94
N PHE A 26 -11.22 -10.07 -1.77
CA PHE A 26 -9.76 -10.08 -1.60
C PHE A 26 -9.14 -11.49 -1.69
N GLU A 27 -9.90 -12.54 -2.01
CA GLU A 27 -9.43 -13.93 -2.02
C GLU A 27 -8.25 -14.15 -2.96
N ARG A 28 -8.14 -13.37 -4.03
CA ARG A 28 -7.02 -13.50 -4.98
C ARG A 28 -5.75 -12.75 -4.57
N LEU A 29 -5.81 -11.91 -3.54
CA LEU A 29 -4.67 -11.11 -3.10
C LEU A 29 -3.65 -11.92 -2.30
N SER A 30 -2.37 -11.65 -2.59
CA SER A 30 -1.20 -12.10 -1.87
C SER A 30 -0.50 -10.93 -1.22
N VAL A 31 -0.52 -10.87 0.12
CA VAL A 31 0.05 -9.77 0.91
C VAL A 31 1.27 -10.24 1.69
N LEU A 32 2.36 -9.49 1.62
CA LEU A 32 3.55 -9.66 2.46
C LEU A 32 3.54 -8.63 3.58
N ILE A 33 3.49 -9.10 4.83
CA ILE A 33 3.66 -8.28 6.04
C ILE A 33 5.13 -8.30 6.45
N VAL A 34 5.68 -7.14 6.80
CA VAL A 34 7.03 -6.96 7.34
C VAL A 34 6.91 -6.19 8.65
N GLU A 35 7.00 -6.87 9.79
CA GLU A 35 6.78 -6.28 11.11
C GLU A 35 7.54 -7.10 12.17
N ASP A 36 8.38 -6.44 12.95
CA ASP A 36 9.26 -7.03 13.97
C ASP A 36 8.50 -7.38 15.26
N SER A 37 7.43 -6.66 15.59
CA SER A 37 6.58 -7.00 16.72
C SER A 37 5.67 -8.19 16.41
N LEU A 38 5.90 -9.33 17.06
CA LEU A 38 5.05 -10.53 16.91
C LEU A 38 3.56 -10.24 17.17
N PHE A 39 3.26 -9.37 18.14
CA PHE A 39 1.88 -8.99 18.47
C PHE A 39 1.22 -8.22 17.32
N ILE A 40 1.88 -7.18 16.81
CA ILE A 40 1.34 -6.37 15.70
C ILE A 40 1.27 -7.20 14.42
N ARG A 41 2.29 -8.04 14.16
CA ARG A 41 2.32 -8.96 13.02
C ARG A 41 1.13 -9.92 13.05
N SER A 42 0.83 -10.51 14.22
CA SER A 42 -0.34 -11.38 14.41
C SER A 42 -1.66 -10.64 14.22
N LEU A 43 -1.76 -9.41 14.70
CA LEU A 43 -2.94 -8.56 14.50
C LEU A 43 -3.18 -8.27 13.01
N LEU A 44 -2.12 -7.93 12.25
CA LEU A 44 -2.21 -7.70 10.81
C LEU A 44 -2.64 -8.96 10.06
N ILE A 45 -2.02 -10.10 10.36
CA ILE A 45 -2.37 -11.39 9.74
C ILE A 45 -3.85 -11.70 9.97
N ASN A 46 -4.33 -11.60 11.21
CA ASN A 46 -5.72 -11.89 11.54
C ASN A 46 -6.68 -10.90 10.88
N SER A 47 -6.32 -9.62 10.82
CA SER A 47 -7.14 -8.59 10.17
C SER A 47 -7.30 -8.87 8.67
N LEU A 48 -6.21 -9.19 7.97
CA LEU A 48 -6.27 -9.54 6.54
C LEU A 48 -7.06 -10.83 6.29
N ARG A 49 -6.95 -11.83 7.17
CA ARG A 49 -7.77 -13.05 7.08
C ARG A 49 -9.26 -12.79 7.30
N ILE A 50 -9.63 -11.92 8.24
CA ILE A 50 -11.02 -11.51 8.46
C ILE A 50 -11.56 -10.80 7.21
N LEU A 51 -10.73 -10.01 6.53
CA LEU A 51 -11.07 -9.38 5.26
C LEU A 51 -11.14 -10.38 4.09
N GLY A 52 -10.75 -11.64 4.26
CA GLY A 52 -10.80 -12.65 3.19
C GLY A 52 -9.60 -12.62 2.24
N VAL A 53 -8.48 -12.01 2.62
CA VAL A 53 -7.24 -12.07 1.82
C VAL A 53 -6.75 -13.51 1.70
N GLY A 54 -6.58 -14.00 0.47
CA GLY A 54 -6.28 -15.41 0.21
C GLY A 54 -4.91 -15.85 0.73
N LYS A 55 -3.86 -15.07 0.46
CA LYS A 55 -2.50 -15.41 0.92
C LYS A 55 -1.91 -14.28 1.74
N VAL A 56 -1.47 -14.62 2.94
CA VAL A 56 -0.78 -13.70 3.85
C VAL A 56 0.54 -14.32 4.27
N PHE A 57 1.63 -13.68 3.86
CA PHE A 57 3.00 -14.01 4.25
C PHE A 57 3.48 -12.98 5.26
N ALA A 58 4.37 -13.38 6.17
CA ALA A 58 4.87 -12.47 7.18
C ALA A 58 6.33 -12.77 7.53
N VAL A 59 7.12 -11.71 7.67
CA VAL A 59 8.54 -11.74 8.02
C VAL A 59 8.86 -10.64 9.03
N GLU A 60 10.04 -10.69 9.66
CA GLU A 60 10.35 -9.82 10.81
C GLU A 60 10.98 -8.49 10.41
N ASP A 61 11.76 -8.46 9.33
CA ASP A 61 12.49 -7.28 8.91
C ASP A 61 12.67 -7.16 7.39
N GLY A 62 13.20 -6.03 6.92
CA GLY A 62 13.36 -5.75 5.50
C GLY A 62 14.31 -6.70 4.76
N GLY A 63 15.31 -7.28 5.42
CA GLY A 63 16.22 -8.25 4.83
C GLY A 63 15.53 -9.57 4.52
N GLU A 64 14.71 -10.06 5.46
CA GLU A 64 13.87 -11.23 5.22
C GLU A 64 12.84 -10.97 4.11
N ALA A 65 12.25 -9.77 4.07
CA ALA A 65 11.32 -9.39 3.00
C ALA A 65 11.98 -9.39 1.62
N ILE A 66 13.21 -8.87 1.51
CA ILE A 66 14.01 -8.91 0.28
C ILE A 66 14.23 -10.36 -0.16
N ASN A 67 14.62 -11.23 0.77
CA ASN A 67 14.86 -12.64 0.47
C ASN A 67 13.58 -13.37 0.07
N PHE A 68 12.45 -13.06 0.69
CA PHE A 68 11.15 -13.62 0.34
C PHE A 68 10.75 -13.22 -1.09
N LEU A 69 10.82 -11.92 -1.41
CA LEU A 69 10.48 -11.40 -2.74
C LEU A 69 11.36 -11.99 -3.86
N LYS A 70 12.65 -12.20 -3.59
CA LYS A 70 13.55 -12.91 -4.52
C LYS A 70 13.13 -14.36 -4.73
N GLN A 71 12.80 -15.07 -3.66
CA GLN A 71 12.36 -16.47 -3.74
C GLN A 71 11.04 -16.62 -4.52
N VAL A 72 10.10 -15.68 -4.37
CA VAL A 72 8.86 -15.68 -5.18
C VAL A 72 9.18 -15.60 -6.67
N LYS A 73 10.17 -14.78 -7.06
CA LYS A 73 10.61 -14.68 -8.47
C LYS A 73 11.36 -15.92 -8.96
N GLU A 74 12.21 -16.50 -8.10
CA GLU A 74 13.08 -17.62 -8.47
C GLU A 74 12.33 -18.96 -8.52
N ASP A 75 11.46 -19.21 -7.55
CA ASP A 75 10.71 -20.47 -7.41
C ASP A 75 9.32 -20.23 -6.78
N PRO A 76 8.36 -19.67 -7.55
CA PRO A 76 7.02 -19.35 -7.04
C PRO A 76 6.25 -20.58 -6.55
N MET A 77 6.52 -21.76 -7.13
CA MET A 77 5.87 -23.01 -6.73
C MET A 77 6.30 -23.45 -5.33
N LYS A 78 7.59 -23.32 -5.00
CA LYS A 78 8.11 -23.64 -3.67
C LYS A 78 7.61 -22.67 -2.60
N VAL A 79 7.51 -21.38 -2.93
CA VAL A 79 7.00 -20.37 -1.98
C VAL A 79 5.47 -20.49 -1.80
N GLY A 80 4.76 -20.97 -2.83
CA GLY A 80 3.30 -21.11 -2.80
C GLY A 80 2.56 -19.88 -3.32
N THR A 81 3.23 -18.96 -4.02
CA THR A 81 2.59 -17.82 -4.70
C THR A 81 3.36 -17.42 -5.96
N GLN A 82 2.62 -16.97 -6.98
CA GLN A 82 3.20 -16.51 -8.25
C GLN A 82 3.76 -15.08 -8.10
N GLU A 83 3.12 -14.26 -7.27
CA GLU A 83 3.53 -12.89 -7.02
C GLU A 83 3.10 -12.43 -5.62
N VAL A 84 3.55 -11.24 -5.25
CA VAL A 84 3.08 -10.49 -4.08
C VAL A 84 2.41 -9.24 -4.61
N ASP A 85 1.12 -9.07 -4.33
CA ASP A 85 0.34 -7.94 -4.82
C ASP A 85 0.57 -6.69 -3.96
N ILE A 86 0.82 -6.86 -2.66
CA ILE A 86 0.96 -5.75 -1.71
C ILE A 86 2.01 -6.08 -0.66
N VAL A 87 2.91 -5.13 -0.41
CA VAL A 87 3.78 -5.15 0.77
C VAL A 87 3.24 -4.19 1.82
N MET A 88 3.01 -4.69 3.03
CA MET A 88 2.66 -3.92 4.22
C MET A 88 3.83 -3.96 5.20
N SER A 89 4.53 -2.84 5.40
CA SER A 89 5.79 -2.83 6.16
C SER A 89 5.76 -1.81 7.29
N ASN A 90 6.16 -2.23 8.49
CA ASN A 90 6.47 -1.33 9.59
C ASN A 90 7.62 -0.40 9.19
N TRP A 91 7.52 0.87 9.55
CA TRP A 91 8.58 1.83 9.28
C TRP A 91 9.88 1.44 9.99
N GLN A 92 9.80 1.19 11.30
CA GLN A 92 10.97 0.97 12.15
C GLN A 92 11.11 -0.49 12.49
N MET A 93 12.16 -1.10 11.95
CA MET A 93 12.56 -2.47 12.23
C MET A 93 14.08 -2.53 12.22
N SER A 94 14.63 -3.65 12.68
CA SER A 94 16.06 -3.95 12.67
C SER A 94 16.26 -5.37 12.15
N PRO A 95 17.35 -5.68 11.43
CA PRO A 95 18.44 -4.78 11.02
C PRO A 95 18.11 -3.88 9.82
N VAL A 96 17.12 -4.26 9.00
CA VAL A 96 16.70 -3.49 7.82
C VAL A 96 15.32 -2.90 8.05
N ASP A 97 15.26 -1.57 8.06
CA ASP A 97 14.00 -0.84 8.26
C ASP A 97 13.12 -0.80 6.99
N GLY A 98 11.86 -0.40 7.17
CA GLY A 98 10.89 -0.33 6.07
C GLY A 98 11.26 0.70 5.00
N MET A 99 12.04 1.71 5.34
CA MET A 99 12.45 2.75 4.39
C MET A 99 13.56 2.26 3.46
N ILE A 100 14.51 1.49 3.99
CA ILE A 100 15.53 0.79 3.20
C ILE A 100 14.85 -0.25 2.31
N LEU A 101 13.89 -1.03 2.83
CA LEU A 101 13.13 -1.98 2.03
C LEU A 101 12.38 -1.30 0.87
N LEU A 102 11.66 -0.21 1.12
CA LEU A 102 10.95 0.53 0.06
C LEU A 102 11.93 1.08 -0.98
N ARG A 103 13.08 1.62 -0.55
CA ARG A 103 14.13 2.06 -1.49
C ARG A 103 14.62 0.92 -2.37
N TRP A 104 14.85 -0.24 -1.78
CA TRP A 104 15.27 -1.44 -2.50
C TRP A 104 14.20 -1.85 -3.52
N ALA A 105 12.94 -1.92 -3.11
CA ALA A 105 11.82 -2.28 -3.99
C ALA A 105 11.71 -1.32 -5.20
N ARG A 106 11.91 0.00 -4.99
CA ARG A 106 11.77 0.98 -6.07
C ARG A 106 12.99 1.09 -6.99
N ARG A 107 14.19 0.76 -6.52
CA ARG A 107 15.44 1.15 -7.22
C ARG A 107 16.42 0.01 -7.48
N HIS A 108 16.34 -1.09 -6.74
CA HIS A 108 17.32 -2.15 -6.86
C HIS A 108 17.02 -3.04 -8.07
N LYS A 109 18.06 -3.40 -8.85
CA LYS A 109 17.94 -4.24 -10.06
C LYS A 109 17.40 -5.66 -9.78
N GLU A 110 17.55 -6.11 -8.54
CA GLU A 110 17.08 -7.44 -8.09
C GLU A 110 15.68 -7.38 -7.49
N SER A 111 15.06 -6.20 -7.40
CA SER A 111 13.65 -6.13 -7.04
C SER A 111 12.83 -6.80 -8.14
N PRO A 112 11.97 -7.78 -7.79
CA PRO A 112 11.21 -8.54 -8.79
C PRO A 112 10.15 -7.68 -9.46
N ASP A 113 9.53 -6.79 -8.70
CA ASP A 113 8.54 -5.85 -9.15
C ASP A 113 8.75 -4.50 -8.45
N ARG A 114 9.09 -3.47 -9.23
CA ARG A 114 9.27 -2.11 -8.71
C ARG A 114 7.94 -1.40 -8.54
N PHE A 115 6.87 -1.85 -9.20
CA PHE A 115 5.53 -1.25 -9.18
C PHE A 115 4.68 -1.73 -8.00
N ILE A 116 5.10 -2.79 -7.31
CA ILE A 116 4.40 -3.39 -6.18
C ILE A 116 3.85 -2.32 -5.20
N PRO A 117 2.52 -2.27 -4.99
CA PRO A 117 1.91 -1.44 -3.97
C PRO A 117 2.58 -1.63 -2.60
N PHE A 118 3.03 -0.52 -2.03
CA PHE A 118 3.73 -0.52 -0.75
C PHE A 118 2.99 0.34 0.26
N ILE A 119 2.44 -0.29 1.29
CA ILE A 119 1.79 0.36 2.43
C ILE A 119 2.81 0.48 3.56
N MET A 120 3.16 1.70 3.92
CA MET A 120 3.99 1.97 5.08
C MET A 120 3.12 2.07 6.34
N ILE A 121 3.35 1.19 7.30
CA ILE A 121 2.69 1.19 8.60
C ILE A 121 3.54 2.00 9.58
N THR A 122 2.98 3.02 10.20
CA THR A 122 3.77 3.93 11.05
C THR A 122 3.00 4.49 12.23
N GLY A 123 3.67 4.61 13.37
CA GLY A 123 3.18 5.40 14.52
C GLY A 123 3.54 6.89 14.44
N PHE A 124 4.30 7.30 13.41
CA PHE A 124 4.75 8.68 13.28
C PHE A 124 3.70 9.57 12.61
N SER A 125 3.40 10.69 13.26
CA SER A 125 2.58 11.78 12.72
C SER A 125 3.42 12.93 12.13
N GLU A 126 4.75 12.87 12.26
CA GLU A 126 5.66 13.93 11.79
C GLU A 126 5.56 14.13 10.26
N PRO A 127 5.17 15.32 9.78
CA PRO A 127 5.01 15.59 8.34
C PRO A 127 6.28 15.32 7.51
N LYS A 128 7.46 15.54 8.10
CA LYS A 128 8.75 15.33 7.43
C LYS A 128 8.99 13.87 7.04
N ARG A 129 8.64 12.93 7.92
CA ARG A 129 8.80 11.48 7.65
C ARG A 129 7.81 11.02 6.59
N VAL A 130 6.57 11.49 6.66
CA VAL A 130 5.57 11.23 5.61
C VAL A 130 6.05 11.74 4.26
N GLN A 131 6.63 12.95 4.22
CA GLN A 131 7.19 13.52 3.00
C GLN A 131 8.35 12.69 2.45
N GLU A 132 9.27 12.25 3.30
CA GLU A 132 10.40 11.41 2.91
C GLU A 132 9.96 10.09 2.25
N ALA A 133 9.02 9.36 2.85
CA ALA A 133 8.53 8.12 2.25
C ALA A 133 7.71 8.36 0.97
N ARG A 134 6.99 9.49 0.86
CA ARG A 134 6.35 9.91 -0.40
C ARG A 134 7.38 10.14 -1.51
N ASP A 135 8.47 10.83 -1.18
CA ASP A 135 9.56 11.10 -2.10
C ASP A 135 10.36 9.83 -2.45
N MET A 136 10.22 8.77 -1.64
CA MET A 136 10.77 7.45 -1.94
C MET A 136 9.83 6.54 -2.72
N GLY A 137 8.59 6.96 -2.99
CA GLY A 137 7.65 6.21 -3.82
C GLY A 137 6.75 5.24 -3.05
N VAL A 138 6.45 5.52 -1.78
CA VAL A 138 5.43 4.79 -1.03
C VAL A 138 4.06 4.92 -1.70
N THR A 139 3.27 3.85 -1.67
CA THR A 139 1.91 3.87 -2.20
C THR A 139 0.97 4.46 -1.16
N GLU A 140 0.81 3.80 -0.01
CA GLU A 140 -0.12 4.24 1.02
C GLU A 140 0.53 4.28 2.40
N PHE A 141 -0.14 4.94 3.34
CA PHE A 141 0.20 4.88 4.76
C PHE A 141 -0.94 4.29 5.55
N LEU A 142 -0.60 3.48 6.56
CA LEU A 142 -1.50 3.02 7.60
C LEU A 142 -0.95 3.50 8.95
N ALA A 143 -1.72 4.32 9.66
CA ALA A 143 -1.30 4.83 10.97
C ALA A 143 -1.52 3.75 12.05
N LYS A 144 -0.60 3.66 13.02
CA LYS A 144 -0.79 2.90 14.26
C LYS A 144 -1.44 3.82 15.32
N PRO A 145 -2.44 3.36 16.10
CA PRO A 145 -3.16 2.09 15.97
C PRO A 145 -4.07 2.07 14.74
N PHE A 146 -4.34 0.88 14.19
CA PHE A 146 -5.18 0.67 13.01
C PHE A 146 -6.39 -0.23 13.32
N THR A 147 -7.43 -0.08 12.51
CA THR A 147 -8.64 -0.94 12.52
C THR A 147 -8.66 -1.83 11.28
N ILE A 148 -9.47 -2.90 11.31
CA ILE A 148 -9.71 -3.75 10.15
C ILE A 148 -10.28 -2.93 8.98
N GLN A 149 -11.22 -2.02 9.28
CA GLN A 149 -11.78 -1.09 8.30
C GLN A 149 -10.70 -0.20 7.67
N ALA A 150 -9.78 0.34 8.46
CA ALA A 150 -8.68 1.14 7.93
C ALA A 150 -7.75 0.34 6.99
N ILE A 151 -7.53 -0.96 7.27
CA ILE A 151 -6.79 -1.84 6.37
C ILE A 151 -7.58 -2.07 5.08
N GLY A 152 -8.86 -2.44 5.18
CA GLY A 152 -9.73 -2.65 4.02
C GLY A 152 -9.79 -1.44 3.09
N ASN A 153 -10.00 -0.25 3.64
CA ASN A 153 -9.99 1.01 2.90
C ASN A 153 -8.68 1.25 2.13
N LYS A 154 -7.55 0.75 2.65
CA LYS A 154 -6.24 0.85 1.95
C LYS A 154 -6.12 -0.15 0.80
N LEU A 155 -6.62 -1.37 0.98
CA LEU A 155 -6.69 -2.36 -0.09
C LEU A 155 -7.58 -1.85 -1.24
N ILE A 156 -8.79 -1.39 -0.91
CA ILE A 156 -9.74 -0.82 -1.88
C ILE A 156 -9.13 0.38 -2.60
N SER A 157 -8.49 1.30 -1.86
CA SER A 157 -7.84 2.45 -2.48
C SER A 157 -6.70 2.05 -3.44
N ILE A 158 -6.04 0.92 -3.23
CA ILE A 158 -4.99 0.43 -4.15
C ILE A 158 -5.63 -0.16 -5.41
N ILE A 159 -6.77 -0.84 -5.27
CA ILE A 159 -7.51 -1.45 -6.39
C ILE A 159 -8.18 -0.37 -7.26
N GLU A 160 -8.95 0.52 -6.65
CA GLU A 160 -9.78 1.49 -7.35
C GLU A 160 -9.00 2.73 -7.84
N ARG A 161 -7.95 3.11 -7.10
CA ARG A 161 -7.23 4.38 -7.32
C ARG A 161 -5.79 4.13 -7.65
N GLN A 162 -5.55 3.22 -8.59
CA GLN A 162 -4.22 2.98 -9.15
C GLN A 162 -3.66 4.28 -9.72
N ARG A 163 -2.65 4.81 -9.05
CA ARG A 163 -1.96 6.01 -9.50
C ARG A 163 -0.92 5.63 -10.54
N GLN A 164 -0.84 6.42 -11.60
CA GLN A 164 0.22 6.30 -12.59
C GLN A 164 1.59 6.41 -11.90
N PHE A 165 2.49 5.50 -12.24
CA PHE A 165 3.88 5.58 -11.80
C PHE A 165 4.64 6.59 -12.66
N VAL A 166 5.42 7.42 -11.99
CA VAL A 166 6.26 8.45 -12.61
C VAL A 166 7.71 8.01 -12.50
N HIS A 167 8.40 7.96 -13.64
CA HIS A 167 9.82 7.66 -13.72
C HIS A 167 10.60 8.89 -14.16
N THR A 168 11.54 9.33 -13.32
CA THR A 168 12.47 10.42 -13.61
C THR A 168 13.86 10.03 -13.14
N ARG A 169 14.88 10.84 -13.47
CA ARG A 169 16.26 10.63 -13.00
C ARG A 169 16.40 10.48 -11.48
N SER A 170 15.55 11.14 -10.69
CA SER A 170 15.65 11.18 -9.23
C SER A 170 14.50 10.49 -8.50
N TYR A 171 13.49 9.99 -9.22
CA TYR A 171 12.27 9.45 -8.63
C TYR A 171 11.67 8.32 -9.45
N PHE A 172 11.23 7.29 -8.73
CA PHE A 172 10.36 6.25 -9.25
C PHE A 172 9.32 5.91 -8.18
N GLY A 173 8.04 6.00 -8.54
CA GLY A 173 6.92 5.76 -7.63
C GLY A 173 5.60 6.31 -8.16
N PRO A 174 4.49 6.10 -7.44
CA PRO A 174 3.18 6.60 -7.84
C PRO A 174 3.14 8.13 -7.79
N ASP A 175 2.34 8.77 -8.65
CA ASP A 175 2.16 10.24 -8.61
C ASP A 175 1.89 10.72 -7.17
N ARG A 176 2.71 11.67 -6.70
CA ARG A 176 2.67 12.20 -5.34
C ARG A 176 1.42 13.06 -5.10
N ARG A 177 0.74 13.53 -6.15
CA ARG A 177 -0.46 14.37 -6.07
C ARG A 177 -1.70 13.50 -5.87
N ARG A 178 -2.40 13.68 -4.74
CA ARG A 178 -3.67 12.97 -4.45
C ARG A 178 -4.93 13.74 -4.82
N ARG A 179 -4.83 15.05 -5.09
CA ARG A 179 -5.97 15.89 -5.46
C ARG A 179 -5.95 16.15 -6.96
N GLN A 180 -7.05 15.87 -7.65
CA GLN A 180 -7.36 16.54 -8.91
C GLN A 180 -7.62 18.00 -8.56
N ALA A 181 -6.65 18.87 -8.82
CA ALA A 181 -6.94 20.28 -8.94
C ALA A 181 -7.52 20.50 -10.35
N ASP A 182 -8.59 21.28 -10.44
CA ASP A 182 -9.02 21.87 -11.70
C ASP A 182 -7.85 22.71 -12.20
N ILE A 183 -7.35 22.36 -13.38
CA ILE A 183 -6.24 23.04 -14.02
C ILE A 183 -6.74 23.62 -15.33
N ASP A 184 -6.56 24.93 -15.51
CA ASP A 184 -6.95 25.67 -16.72
C ASP A 184 -6.04 25.41 -17.93
N PHE A 185 -5.19 24.38 -17.86
CA PHE A 185 -4.22 24.02 -18.90
C PHE A 185 -4.26 22.52 -19.17
N GLU A 186 -3.76 22.11 -20.34
CA GLU A 186 -3.62 20.69 -20.68
C GLU A 186 -2.94 19.92 -19.56
N ASP A 187 -3.61 18.87 -19.13
CA ASP A 187 -3.14 18.03 -18.06
C ASP A 187 -1.97 17.17 -18.53
N ARG A 188 -0.76 17.70 -18.38
CA ARG A 188 0.49 16.97 -18.66
C ARG A 188 0.69 15.74 -17.75
N ARG A 189 -0.20 15.47 -16.79
CA ARG A 189 -0.23 14.24 -15.97
C ARG A 189 -0.81 13.06 -16.74
N VAL A 190 -1.76 13.28 -17.65
CA VAL A 190 -2.40 12.21 -18.43
C VAL A 190 -1.53 11.92 -19.64
N LEU A 191 -0.51 11.11 -19.39
CA LEU A 191 0.41 10.64 -20.41
C LEU A 191 -0.13 9.31 -20.94
N THR A 192 -0.61 9.34 -22.17
CA THR A 192 -0.99 8.14 -22.92
C THR A 192 0.24 7.52 -23.57
N ASP A 193 0.11 6.31 -24.11
CA ASP A 193 1.09 5.69 -25.01
C ASP A 193 1.47 6.57 -26.21
N LYS A 194 0.64 7.56 -26.54
CA LYS A 194 0.85 8.52 -27.63
C LYS A 194 1.49 9.84 -27.18
N SER A 195 1.68 10.04 -25.87
CA SER A 195 2.17 11.32 -25.36
C SER A 195 3.68 11.48 -25.59
N PRO A 196 4.16 12.68 -26.00
CA PRO A 196 5.58 12.90 -26.29
C PRO A 196 6.48 12.62 -25.08
N GLY A 197 7.51 11.80 -25.27
CA GLY A 197 8.49 11.45 -24.21
C GLY A 197 8.03 10.33 -23.26
N VAL A 198 6.90 9.68 -23.53
CA VAL A 198 6.48 8.46 -22.82
C VAL A 198 7.14 7.25 -23.44
N GLU A 199 7.94 6.54 -22.64
CA GLU A 199 8.46 5.22 -22.99
C GLU A 199 7.61 4.16 -22.27
N ILE A 200 6.92 3.33 -23.04
CA ILE A 200 6.09 2.25 -22.48
C ILE A 200 7.03 1.14 -22.02
N VAL A 201 7.30 1.09 -20.72
CA VAL A 201 8.01 -0.04 -20.10
C VAL A 201 6.98 -1.15 -19.87
N ARG A 202 6.98 -2.16 -20.74
CA ARG A 202 6.23 -3.39 -20.50
C ARG A 202 7.04 -4.25 -19.52
N GLY A 203 6.45 -4.53 -18.35
CA GLY A 203 6.97 -5.50 -17.39
C GLY A 203 6.90 -6.92 -17.93
#